data_AF-A0A7R9VDV9-F1
#
_entry.id   AF-A0A7R9VDV9-F1
#
_cell.length_a   1.000
_cell.length_b   1.000
_cell.length_c   1.000
_cell.angle_alpha   90.00
_cell.angle_beta   90.00
_cell.angle_gamma   90.00
#
_symmetry.space_group_name_H-M   'P 1'
#
loop_
_entity.id
_entity.type
_entity.pdbx_description
1 polymer ?
#
loop_
_entity_poly.entity_id
_entity_poly.type
_entity_poly.pdbx_seq_one_letter_code
_entity_poly.pdbx_strand_id
1 'polypeptide(L)'
;YIVFQRQLLAHWRTPTYMAVRFLWTVVANLIIGLVYLGADEAHNIIGAIFFYVNVATVPLLSAAAPLIAERAVYYREVASGTYRRLVYGLAVQMAEAPFNLGYGIISVVLFYFL
;
A
#
# COMPACT_ATOMS: atom_id res chain seq x y z
N TYR A 1 -2.77 4.08 -22.51
CA TYR A 1 -3.93 3.23 -22.16
C TYR A 1 -3.52 1.77 -21.93
N ILE A 2 -2.85 1.13 -22.89
CA ILE A 2 -2.44 -0.30 -22.81
C ILE A 2 -1.56 -0.61 -21.57
N VAL A 3 -0.60 0.26 -21.25
CA VAL A 3 0.31 0.06 -20.10
C VAL A 3 -0.44 0.06 -18.76
N PHE A 4 -1.46 0.91 -18.59
CA PHE A 4 -2.24 0.98 -17.35
C PHE A 4 -3.08 -0.30 -17.14
N GLN A 5 -3.77 -0.77 -18.18
CA GLN A 5 -4.55 -2.00 -18.09
C GLN A 5 -3.65 -3.22 -17.80
N ARG A 6 -2.44 -3.24 -18.39
CA ARG A 6 -1.44 -4.26 -18.08
C ARG A 6 -1.01 -4.22 -16.61
N GLN A 7 -0.71 -3.04 -16.07
CA GLN A 7 -0.28 -2.93 -14.67
C GLN A 7 -1.41 -3.28 -13.71
N LEU A 8 -2.66 -2.93 -14.02
CA LEU A 8 -3.80 -3.35 -13.23
C LEU A 8 -3.96 -4.87 -13.21
N LEU A 9 -3.82 -5.53 -14.37
CA LEU A 9 -3.88 -6.98 -14.48
C LEU A 9 -2.68 -7.68 -13.81
N ALA A 10 -1.48 -7.11 -13.90
CA ALA A 10 -0.29 -7.64 -13.25
C ALA A 10 -0.42 -7.57 -11.72
N HIS A 11 -0.89 -6.44 -11.20
CA HIS A 11 -1.19 -6.24 -9.77
C HIS A 11 -2.26 -7.21 -9.28
N TRP A 12 -3.33 -7.42 -10.06
CA TRP A 12 -4.37 -8.39 -9.73
C TRP A 12 -3.86 -9.85 -9.74
N ARG A 13 -2.96 -10.20 -10.65
CA ARG A 13 -2.37 -11.54 -10.78
C ARG A 13 -1.30 -11.86 -9.74
N THR A 14 -0.86 -10.88 -8.95
CA THR A 14 0.13 -11.06 -7.88
C THR A 14 -0.51 -10.88 -6.50
N PRO A 15 -1.42 -11.79 -6.11
CA PRO A 15 -2.21 -11.64 -4.88
C PRO A 15 -1.35 -11.68 -3.62
N THR A 16 -0.17 -12.30 -3.66
CA THR A 16 0.71 -12.44 -2.49
C THR A 16 1.13 -11.09 -1.90
N TYR A 17 1.48 -10.12 -2.74
CA TYR A 17 1.87 -8.79 -2.28
C TYR A 17 0.70 -8.03 -1.64
N MET A 18 -0.47 -8.11 -2.27
CA MET A 18 -1.70 -7.49 -1.75
C MET A 18 -2.15 -8.14 -0.44
N ALA A 19 -2.10 -9.47 -0.36
CA ALA A 19 -2.47 -10.23 0.83
C ALA A 19 -1.57 -9.89 2.04
N VAL A 20 -0.27 -9.76 1.83
CA VAL A 20 0.68 -9.37 2.91
C VAL A 20 0.38 -7.96 3.41
N ARG A 21 0.14 -7.00 2.50
CA ARG A 21 -0.24 -5.63 2.89
C ARG A 21 -1.56 -5.59 3.66
N PHE A 22 -2.57 -6.31 3.18
CA PHE A 22 -3.85 -6.43 3.85
C PHE A 22 -3.69 -7.00 5.26
N LEU A 23 -2.97 -8.11 5.40
CA LEU A 23 -2.75 -8.76 6.69
C LEU A 23 -1.98 -7.85 7.65
N TRP A 24 -0.95 -7.16 7.17
CA TRP A 24 -0.23 -6.16 7.97
C TRP A 24 -1.15 -5.06 8.48
N THR A 25 -1.93 -4.44 7.58
CA THR A 25 -2.87 -3.37 7.94
C THR A 25 -3.90 -3.84 8.96
N VAL A 26 -4.46 -5.05 8.82
CA VAL A 26 -5.47 -5.56 9.76
C VAL A 26 -4.83 -5.85 11.12
N VAL A 27 -3.76 -6.64 11.15
CA VAL A 27 -3.13 -7.10 12.41
C VAL A 27 -2.55 -5.93 13.20
N ALA A 28 -1.86 -5.00 12.53
CA ALA A 28 -1.19 -3.91 13.22
C ALA A 28 -2.19 -2.89 13.79
N ASN A 29 -3.28 -2.57 13.07
CA ASN A 29 -4.32 -1.68 13.59
C ASN A 29 -5.12 -2.33 14.73
N LEU A 30 -5.37 -3.65 14.67
CA LEU A 30 -6.00 -4.38 15.77
C LEU A 30 -5.16 -4.31 17.05
N ILE A 31 -3.85 -4.54 16.94
CA ILE A 31 -2.95 -4.50 18.09
C ILE A 31 -2.94 -3.09 18.71
N ILE A 32 -2.81 -2.04 17.90
CA ILE A 32 -2.79 -0.66 18.41
C ILE A 32 -4.14 -0.30 19.05
N GLY A 33 -5.26 -0.61 18.40
CA GLY A 33 -6.60 -0.34 18.96
C GLY A 33 -6.80 -1.05 20.30
N LEU A 34 -6.40 -2.32 20.41
CA LEU A 34 -6.48 -3.06 21.68
C LEU A 34 -5.57 -2.49 22.78
N VAL A 35 -4.39 -1.99 22.45
CA VAL A 35 -3.44 -1.42 23.43
C VAL A 35 -3.95 -0.11 24.02
N TYR A 36 -4.63 0.70 23.21
CA TYR A 36 -5.15 2.01 23.62
C TYR A 36 -6.63 2.00 24.00
N LEU A 37 -7.24 0.81 24.09
CA LEU A 37 -8.63 0.64 24.47
C LEU A 37 -8.90 1.20 25.89
N GLY A 38 -9.78 2.19 25.99
CA GLY A 38 -10.15 2.82 27.26
C GLY A 38 -9.10 3.76 27.84
N ALA A 39 -8.09 4.16 27.06
CA ALA A 39 -7.06 5.09 27.48
C ALA A 39 -7.44 6.54 27.15
N ASP A 40 -8.18 7.20 28.04
CA ASP A 40 -8.72 8.56 27.83
C ASP A 40 -7.73 9.69 28.13
N GLU A 41 -6.54 9.37 28.64
CA GLU A 41 -5.52 10.38 28.91
C GLU A 41 -4.94 10.96 27.62
N ALA A 42 -4.78 12.28 27.58
CA ALA A 42 -4.27 12.99 26.41
C ALA A 42 -2.92 12.44 25.89
N HIS A 43 -2.04 12.01 26.80
CA HIS A 43 -0.76 11.40 26.43
C HIS A 43 -0.94 10.09 25.65
N ASN A 44 -1.90 9.27 26.06
CA ASN A 44 -2.20 7.99 25.43
C ASN A 44 -2.83 8.19 24.04
N ILE A 45 -3.74 9.15 23.90
CA ILE A 45 -4.35 9.50 22.60
C ILE A 45 -3.29 9.97 21.60
N ILE A 46 -2.35 10.83 22.03
CA ILE A 46 -1.25 11.30 21.17
C ILE A 46 -0.34 10.12 20.77
N GLY A 47 -0.04 9.24 21.72
CA GLY A 47 0.72 8.01 21.45
C GLY A 47 0.01 7.10 20.43
N ALA A 48 -1.30 6.90 20.57
CA ALA A 48 -2.11 6.07 19.67
C ALA A 48 -2.05 6.60 18.23
N ILE A 49 -2.24 7.91 18.03
CA ILE A 49 -2.16 8.54 16.70
C ILE A 49 -0.74 8.43 16.13
N PHE A 50 0.30 8.63 16.96
CA PHE A 50 1.68 8.48 16.52
C PHE A 50 1.99 7.07 16.00
N PHE A 51 1.58 6.04 16.74
CA PHE A 51 1.78 4.65 16.33
C PHE A 51 0.92 4.27 15.12
N TYR A 52 -0.32 4.76 15.04
CA TYR A 52 -1.19 4.57 13.88
C TYR A 52 -0.54 5.05 12.58
N VAL A 53 0.00 6.28 12.58
CA VAL A 53 0.68 6.86 11.41
C VAL A 53 1.97 6.09 11.06
N ASN A 54 2.74 5.67 12.06
CA ASN A 54 3.96 4.87 11.83
C ASN A 54 3.64 3.53 11.17
N VAL A 55 2.65 2.81 11.67
CA VAL A 55 2.22 1.51 11.12
C VAL A 55 1.71 1.65 9.69
N ALA A 56 0.99 2.73 9.37
CA ALA A 56 0.53 3.02 8.02
C ALA A 56 1.69 3.26 7.03
N THR A 57 2.86 3.67 7.52
CA THR A 57 4.02 4.00 6.68
C THR A 57 4.83 2.77 6.27
N VAL A 58 4.91 1.74 7.12
CA VAL A 58 5.65 0.49 6.86
C VAL A 58 5.33 -0.17 5.50
N PRO A 59 4.06 -0.35 5.09
CA PRO A 59 3.76 -1.01 3.82
C PRO A 59 4.25 -0.22 2.60
N LEU A 60 4.52 1.08 2.68
CA LEU A 60 5.09 1.85 1.57
C LEU A 60 6.46 1.30 1.13
N LEU A 61 7.26 0.77 2.06
CA LEU A 61 8.57 0.17 1.74
C LEU A 61 8.44 -1.09 0.87
N SER A 62 7.35 -1.83 1.02
CA SER A 62 7.10 -3.03 0.20
C SER A 62 6.79 -2.71 -1.27
N ALA A 63 6.54 -1.44 -1.63
CA ALA A 63 6.26 -1.02 -3.01
C ALA A 63 7.42 -1.29 -3.99
N ALA A 64 8.63 -1.52 -3.48
CA ALA A 64 9.78 -1.89 -4.29
C ALA A 64 9.69 -3.31 -4.88
N ALA A 65 8.94 -4.24 -4.25
CA ALA A 65 8.85 -5.62 -4.70
C ALA A 65 8.33 -5.78 -6.14
N PRO A 66 7.16 -5.21 -6.53
CA PRO A 66 6.68 -5.30 -7.91
C PRO A 66 7.62 -4.62 -8.91
N LEU A 67 8.24 -3.50 -8.54
CA LEU A 67 9.19 -2.78 -9.41
C LEU A 67 10.43 -3.64 -9.73
N ILE A 68 10.96 -4.37 -8.75
CA ILE A 68 12.10 -5.27 -8.95
C ILE A 68 11.70 -6.45 -9.83
N ALA A 69 10.49 -6.98 -9.69
CA ALA A 69 10.00 -8.08 -10.51
C ALA A 69 9.85 -7.67 -11.99
N GLU A 70 9.36 -6.46 -12.25
CA GLU A 70 9.09 -5.97 -13.62
C GLU A 70 10.29 -5.30 -14.29
N ARG A 71 11.41 -5.10 -13.57
CA ARG A 71 12.58 -4.34 -14.04
C ARG A 71 13.11 -4.81 -15.40
N ALA A 72 13.17 -6.13 -15.63
CA ALA A 72 13.75 -6.71 -16.84
C ALA A 72 12.88 -6.41 -18.08
N VAL A 73 11.56 -6.40 -17.90
CA VAL A 73 10.61 -6.03 -18.95
C VAL A 73 10.71 -4.54 -19.24
N TYR A 74 10.75 -3.71 -18.18
CA TYR A 74 10.90 -2.26 -18.31
C TYR A 74 12.15 -1.86 -19.11
N TYR A 75 13.32 -2.44 -18.82
CA TYR A 75 14.54 -2.11 -19.57
C TYR A 75 14.46 -2.47 -21.06
N ARG A 76 13.79 -3.57 -21.40
CA ARG A 76 13.57 -3.97 -22.80
C ARG A 76 12.63 -3.00 -23.52
N GLU A 77 11.52 -2.62 -22.88
CA GLU A 77 10.50 -1.76 -23.48
C GLU A 77 10.95 -0.30 -23.64
N VAL A 78 11.80 0.17 -22.72
CA VAL A 78 12.43 1.49 -22.82
C VAL A 78 13.48 1.52 -23.94
N ALA A 79 14.26 0.45 -24.11
CA ALA A 79 15.25 0.35 -25.19
C ALA A 79 14.60 0.29 -26.57
N SER A 80 13.40 -0.30 -26.69
CA SER A 80 12.62 -0.33 -27.94
C SER A 80 11.79 0.94 -28.18
N GLY A 81 11.83 1.92 -27.27
CA GLY A 81 11.11 3.19 -27.42
C GLY A 81 9.58 3.07 -27.32
N THR A 82 9.05 2.01 -26.71
CA THR A 82 7.62 1.70 -26.71
C THR A 82 6.79 2.69 -25.88
N TYR A 83 7.36 3.29 -24.83
CA TYR A 83 6.74 4.37 -24.05
C TYR A 83 7.79 5.23 -23.33
N ARG A 84 7.39 6.45 -22.92
CA ARG A 84 8.22 7.35 -22.12
C ARG A 84 8.24 6.91 -20.65
N ARG A 85 9.40 6.97 -20.00
CA ARG A 85 9.63 6.55 -18.60
C ARG A 85 8.60 7.13 -17.60
N LEU A 86 8.20 8.39 -17.78
CA LEU A 86 7.21 9.06 -16.93
C LEU A 86 5.82 8.42 -16.99
N VAL A 87 5.44 7.91 -18.16
CA VAL A 87 4.11 7.29 -18.37
C VAL A 87 4.02 5.98 -17.60
N TYR A 88 5.12 5.24 -17.48
CA TYR A 88 5.19 4.03 -16.68
C TYR A 88 5.02 4.30 -15.19
N GLY A 89 5.76 5.28 -14.64
CA GLY A 89 5.64 5.64 -13.22
C GLY A 89 4.23 6.07 -12.84
N LEU A 90 3.59 6.91 -13.67
CA LEU A 90 2.20 7.32 -13.46
C LEU A 90 1.22 6.14 -13.56
N ALA A 91 1.41 5.23 -14.53
CA ALA A 91 0.55 4.05 -14.68
C ALA A 91 0.62 3.12 -13.45
N VAL A 92 1.81 2.89 -12.90
CA VAL A 92 1.99 2.07 -11.69
C VAL A 92 1.32 2.75 -10.48
N GLN A 93 1.55 4.06 -10.30
CA GLN A 93 0.96 4.79 -9.17
C GLN A 93 -0.57 4.81 -9.21
N MET A 94 -1.15 5.02 -10.40
CA MET A 94 -2.59 5.01 -10.61
C MET A 94 -3.19 3.61 -10.41
N ALA A 95 -2.46 2.55 -10.77
CA ALA A 95 -2.92 1.18 -10.55
C ALA A 95 -2.92 0.78 -9.07
N GLU A 96 -2.00 1.32 -8.26
CA GLU A 96 -1.95 1.07 -6.80
C GLU A 96 -2.94 1.93 -5.99
N ALA A 97 -3.28 3.12 -6.48
CA ALA A 97 -4.16 4.07 -5.78
C ALA A 97 -5.47 3.46 -5.22
N PRO A 98 -6.28 2.71 -5.99
CA PRO A 98 -7.54 2.16 -5.46
C PRO A 98 -7.33 1.16 -4.32
N PHE A 99 -6.27 0.36 -4.38
CA PHE A 99 -5.96 -0.62 -3.32
C PHE A 99 -5.49 0.08 -2.05
N ASN A 100 -4.64 1.10 -2.17
CA ASN A 100 -4.18 1.90 -1.03
C ASN A 100 -5.34 2.64 -0.36
N LEU A 101 -6.31 3.15 -1.13
CA LEU A 101 -7.54 3.73 -0.57
C LEU A 101 -8.36 2.68 0.18
N GLY A 102 -8.50 1.47 -0.36
CA GLY A 102 -9.17 0.36 0.32
C GLY A 102 -8.52 0.01 1.67
N TYR A 103 -7.19 -0.14 1.70
CA TYR A 103 -6.45 -0.37 2.94
C TYR A 103 -6.60 0.78 3.94
N GLY A 104 -6.60 2.03 3.46
CA GLY A 104 -6.84 3.21 4.30
C GLY A 104 -8.21 3.18 4.97
N ILE A 105 -9.27 2.85 4.22
CA ILE A 105 -10.64 2.74 4.78
C ILE A 105 -10.69 1.64 5.84
N ILE A 106 -10.13 0.46 5.56
CA ILE A 106 -10.09 -0.66 6.51
C ILE A 106 -9.33 -0.26 7.78
N SER A 107 -8.18 0.41 7.63
CA SER A 107 -7.36 0.90 8.73
C SER A 107 -8.13 1.85 9.65
N VAL A 108 -8.83 2.83 9.06
CA VAL A 108 -9.64 3.80 9.83
C VAL A 108 -10.79 3.12 10.54
N VAL A 109 -11.51 2.21 9.86
CA VAL A 109 -12.62 1.47 10.48
C VAL A 109 -12.12 0.66 11.67
N LEU A 110 -11.03 -0.10 11.52
CA LEU A 110 -10.50 -0.91 12.61
C LEU A 110 -10.01 -0.07 13.79
N PHE A 111 -9.29 1.01 13.54
CA PHE A 111 -8.75 1.87 14.59
C PHE A 111 -9.80 2.77 15.26
N TYR A 112 -10.88 3.13 14.56
CA TYR A 112 -11.92 3.98 15.13
C TYR A 112 -12.91 3.20 16.01
N PHE A 113 -13.19 1.95 15.67
CA PHE A 113 -14.15 1.12 16.42
C PHE A 113 -13.53 0.39 17.63
N LEU A 114 -12.19 0.36 17.75
CA LEU A 114 -11.43 -0.22 18.86
C LEU A 114 -10.68 0.88 19.59
#